data_AF-A0A836IYT6-F1
#
_entry.id   AF-A0A836IYT6-F1
#
_cell.length_a   1.000
_cell.length_b   1.000
_cell.length_c   1.000
_cell.angle_alpha   90.00
_cell.angle_beta   90.00
_cell.angle_gamma   90.00
#
_symmetry.space_group_name_H-M   'P 1'
#
loop_
_entity.id
_entity.type
_entity.pdbx_description
1 polymer ?
#
loop_
_entity_poly.entity_id
_entity_poly.type
_entity_poly.pdbx_seq_one_letter_code
_entity_poly.pdbx_strand_id
1 'polypeptide(L)' 'MTRGNQRDLAREKKLKKLQEKNKGHREDDLSHAARKEADAERMRQKQAAAEARKSAGGS' A
#
# COMPACT_ATOMS: atom_id res chain seq x y z
N MET A 1 28.75 -2.30 -31.35
CA MET A 1 28.18 -2.65 -30.02
C MET A 1 27.82 -1.45 -29.13
N THR A 2 28.29 -0.23 -29.38
CA THR A 2 28.18 0.91 -28.43
C THR A 2 26.82 1.62 -28.34
N ARG A 3 25.90 1.49 -29.32
CA ARG A 3 24.56 2.13 -29.28
C ARG A 3 23.39 1.19 -29.00
N GLY A 4 23.48 -0.08 -29.41
CA GLY A 4 22.44 -1.09 -29.14
C GLY A 4 22.26 -1.29 -27.64
N ASN A 5 23.36 -1.49 -26.93
CA ASN A 5 23.39 -1.66 -25.48
C ASN A 5 22.77 -0.46 -24.74
N GLN A 6 23.00 0.77 -25.21
CA GLN A 6 22.41 1.97 -24.60
C GLN A 6 20.90 2.08 -24.85
N ARG A 7 20.44 1.65 -26.02
CA ARG A 7 19.01 1.63 -26.36
C ARG A 7 18.26 0.58 -25.57
N ASP A 8 18.85 -0.61 -25.43
CA ASP A 8 18.28 -1.71 -24.66
C ASP A 8 18.18 -1.34 -23.18
N LEU A 9 19.26 -0.77 -22.61
CA LEU A 9 19.28 -0.26 -21.25
C LEU A 9 18.28 0.88 -21.00
N ALA A 10 18.09 1.78 -21.97
CA ALA A 10 17.06 2.82 -21.89
C ALA A 10 15.64 2.23 -21.92
N ARG A 11 15.39 1.20 -22.73
CA ARG A 11 14.12 0.46 -22.76
C ARG A 11 13.85 -0.23 -21.42
N GLU A 12 14.83 -0.93 -20.86
CA GLU A 12 14.72 -1.58 -19.55
C GLU A 12 14.42 -0.56 -18.44
N LYS A 13 15.14 0.56 -18.41
CA LYS A 13 14.89 1.64 -17.44
C LYS A 13 13.47 2.21 -17.58
N LYS A 14 13.00 2.43 -18.81
CA LYS A 14 11.63 2.91 -19.07
C LYS A 14 10.59 1.89 -18.59
N LEU A 15 10.79 0.61 -18.87
CA LEU A 15 9.90 -0.46 -18.45
C LEU A 15 9.84 -0.55 -16.93
N LYS A 16 10.99 -0.53 -16.26
CA LYS A 16 11.07 -0.53 -14.79
C LYS A 16 10.37 0.68 -14.18
N LYS A 17 10.59 1.88 -14.74
CA LYS A 17 9.92 3.10 -14.27
C LYS A 17 8.39 3.05 -14.44
N LEU A 18 7.89 2.43 -15.51
CA LEU A 18 6.45 2.22 -15.71
C LEU A 18 5.88 1.23 -14.69
N GLN A 19 6.60 0.13 -14.42
CA GLN A 19 6.20 -0.84 -13.40
C GLN A 19 6.19 -0.24 -11.99
N GLU A 20 7.21 0.55 -11.64
CA GLU A 20 7.30 1.23 -10.33
C GLU A 20 6.22 2.29 -10.14
N LYS A 21 5.83 3.01 -11.20
CA LYS A 21 4.74 3.99 -11.13
C LYS A 21 3.42 3.37 -10.69
N ASN A 22 3.11 2.16 -11.14
CA ASN A 22 1.87 1.49 -10.79
C ASN A 22 2.00 0.66 -9.50
N LYS A 23 3.23 0.40 -9.04
CA LYS A 23 3.48 -0.41 -7.85
C LYS A 23 3.12 0.38 -6.59
N GLY A 24 2.13 -0.10 -5.85
CA GLY A 24 1.67 0.52 -4.60
C GLY A 24 0.57 1.57 -4.78
N HIS A 25 0.16 1.86 -6.03
CA HIS A 25 -1.12 2.51 -6.25
C HIS A 25 -2.24 1.50 -5.98
N ARG A 26 -3.14 1.85 -5.06
CA ARG A 26 -4.41 1.14 -4.85
C ARG A 26 -5.49 1.84 -5.67
N GLU A 27 -6.28 1.05 -6.38
CA GLU A 27 -7.40 1.50 -7.24
C GLU A 27 -8.71 1.69 -6.47
N ASP A 28 -8.63 1.84 -5.15
CA ASP A 28 -9.77 1.92 -4.25
C ASP A 28 -10.43 3.31 -4.25
N ASP A 29 -10.10 4.20 -5.21
CA ASP A 29 -10.62 5.57 -5.47
C ASP A 29 -10.76 6.49 -4.23
N LEU A 30 -10.26 6.05 -3.08
CA LEU A 30 -10.34 6.74 -1.80
C LEU A 30 -9.25 7.79 -1.72
N SER A 31 -9.66 8.99 -1.30
CA SER A 31 -8.71 10.05 -0.97
C SER A 31 -7.80 9.60 0.18
N HIS A 32 -6.57 10.13 0.23
CA HIS A 32 -5.62 9.83 1.30
C HIS A 32 -6.18 10.14 2.71
N ALA A 33 -7.02 11.17 2.83
CA ALA A 33 -7.68 11.52 4.08
C ALA A 33 -8.73 10.47 4.49
N ALA A 34 -9.60 10.05 3.56
CA ALA A 34 -10.60 9.01 3.82
C ALA A 34 -9.95 7.67 4.20
N ARG A 35 -8.79 7.34 3.60
CA ARG A 35 -8.01 6.15 3.98
C ARG A 35 -7.50 6.22 5.42
N LYS A 36 -6.95 7.37 5.83
CA LYS A 36 -6.48 7.57 7.22
C LYS A 36 -7.61 7.40 8.22
N GLU A 37 -8.80 7.91 7.90
CA GLU A 37 -9.97 7.77 8.76
C GLU A 37 -10.44 6.31 8.87
N ALA A 38 -10.56 5.60 7.73
CA ALA A 38 -10.93 4.19 7.71
C ALA A 38 -9.92 3.29 8.45
N ASP A 39 -8.61 3.55 8.29
CA ASP A 39 -7.57 2.81 9.00
C ASP A 39 -7.60 3.11 10.51
N ALA A 40 -7.83 4.36 10.91
CA ALA A 40 -7.99 4.74 12.30
C ALA A 40 -9.23 4.09 12.94
N GLU A 41 -10.35 4.04 12.21
CA GLU A 41 -11.56 3.37 12.67
C GLU A 41 -11.35 1.86 12.86
N ARG A 42 -10.70 1.21 11.88
CA ARG A 42 -10.36 -0.23 11.98
C ARG A 42 -9.48 -0.51 13.20
N MET A 43 -8.54 0.39 13.52
CA MET A 43 -7.71 0.26 14.72
C MET A 43 -8.50 0.44 16.02
N ARG A 44 -9.40 1.44 16.08
CA ARG A 44 -10.30 1.63 17.23
C ARG A 44 -11.20 0.41 17.46
N GLN A 45 -11.80 -0.12 16.40
CA GLN A 45 -12.63 -1.33 16.48
C GLN A 45 -11.82 -2.54 16.97
N LYS A 46 -10.58 -2.70 16.49
CA LYS A 46 -9.69 -3.77 16.95
C LYS A 46 -9.32 -3.62 18.43
N GLN A 47 -9.05 -2.41 18.90
CA GLN A 47 -8.78 -2.13 20.31
C GLN A 47 -9.99 -2.44 21.17
N ALA A 48 -11.17 -1.93 20.81
CA ALA A 48 -12.42 -2.20 21.53
C ALA A 48 -12.73 -3.71 21.59
N ALA A 49 -12.53 -4.44 20.49
CA ALA A 49 -12.72 -5.89 20.46
C ALA A 49 -11.69 -6.62 21.33
N ALA A 50 -10.43 -6.15 21.38
CA ALA A 50 -9.41 -6.73 22.25
C ALA A 50 -9.70 -6.46 23.73
N GLU A 51 -10.17 -5.25 24.08
CA GLU A 51 -10.62 -4.89 25.42
C GLU A 51 -11.82 -5.73 25.85
N ALA A 52 -12.83 -5.87 24.98
CA ALA A 52 -14.00 -6.72 25.24
C ALA A 52 -13.62 -8.19 25.46
N ARG A 53 -12.66 -8.71 24.67
CA ARG A 53 -12.13 -10.08 24.88
C ARG A 53 -11.37 -10.20 26.19
N LYS A 54 -10.59 -9.18 26.56
CA LYS A 54 -9.86 -9.15 27.83
C LYS A 54 -10.80 -9.08 29.02
N SER A 55 -11.90 -8.32 28.94
CA SER A 55 -12.92 -8.27 29.98
C SER A 55 -13.79 -9.53 30.05
N ALA A 56 -14.01 -10.21 28.92
CA ALA A 56 -14.81 -11.45 28.86
C ALA A 56 -14.02 -12.73 29.21
N GLY A 57 -12.69 -12.72 29.03
CA GLY A 57 -11.81 -13.87 29.28
C GLY A 57 -10.91 -13.73 30.50
N GLY A 58 -11.12 -12.72 31.33
CA GLY A 58 -10.36 -12.47 32.57
C GLY A 58 -11.12 -12.92 33.81
N SER A 59 -11.19 -14.24 34.02
CA SER A 59 -11.45 -14.93 35.28
C SER A 59 -10.48 -16.09 35.42
#